data_AF-A0A3M0HRV1-F1
#
_entry.id   AF-A0A3M0HRV1-F1
#
_cell.length_a   1.000
_cell.length_b   1.000
_cell.length_c   1.000
_cell.angle_alpha   90.00
_cell.angle_beta   90.00
_cell.angle_gamma   90.00
#
_symmetry.space_group_name_H-M   'P 1'
#
loop_
_entity.id
_entity.type
_entity.pdbx_description
1 polymer ?
#
loop_
_entity_poly.entity_id
_entity_poly.type
_entity_poly.pdbx_seq_one_letter_code
_entity_poly.pdbx_strand_id
1 'polypeptide(L)'
;GSLSFETPMLWTTGFLITFVFGGLTGVILASPPMDFHLSDSYFVVAHFHYTVFGTVVYAMFAGFHFWWPKFTGKMLDERLGKITFWTLTAGFHLTFLVQHWLGTEGMPRRYADYLAADGFTALNTLSTIGSFLLGLSVLPFFYNVWKTAKYGRKVDADDPWGYGRSLEWAT
;
A
#
# COMPACT_ATOMS: atom_id res chain seq x y z
N GLY A 1 6.90 -13.99 -21.37
CA GLY A 1 5.98 -12.84 -21.22
C GLY A 1 6.77 -11.56 -21.33
N SER A 2 6.18 -10.49 -21.86
CA SER A 2 6.75 -9.14 -21.86
C SER A 2 6.00 -8.31 -20.81
N LEU A 3 6.71 -7.53 -19.99
CA LEU A 3 6.11 -6.72 -18.92
C LEU A 3 6.35 -5.23 -19.19
N SER A 4 5.30 -4.44 -19.01
CA SER A 4 5.36 -2.98 -18.90
C SER A 4 4.83 -2.54 -17.53
N PHE A 5 5.51 -1.58 -16.91
CA PHE A 5 5.18 -1.10 -15.55
C PHE A 5 4.44 0.23 -15.60
N GLU A 6 3.28 0.22 -16.26
CA GLU A 6 2.30 1.28 -16.06
C GLU A 6 1.62 1.15 -14.71
N THR A 7 0.96 2.23 -14.28
CA THR A 7 0.47 2.34 -12.89
C THR A 7 -0.32 1.13 -12.38
N PRO A 8 -1.26 0.49 -13.13
CA PRO A 8 -1.98 -0.67 -12.61
C PRO A 8 -1.06 -1.87 -12.31
N MET A 9 -0.08 -2.12 -13.18
CA MET A 9 0.90 -3.20 -13.02
C MET A 9 1.87 -2.92 -11.87
N LEU A 10 2.25 -1.64 -11.69
CA LEU A 10 3.11 -1.22 -10.59
C LEU A 10 2.41 -1.44 -9.24
N TRP A 11 1.15 -1.03 -9.11
CA TRP A 11 0.33 -1.28 -7.92
C TRP A 11 0.14 -2.77 -7.65
N THR A 12 -0.13 -3.57 -8.69
CA THR A 12 -0.27 -5.03 -8.56
C THR A 12 1.03 -5.68 -8.07
N THR A 13 2.18 -5.21 -8.55
CA THR A 13 3.49 -5.71 -8.12
C THR A 13 3.77 -5.33 -6.65
N GLY A 14 3.44 -4.10 -6.26
CA GLY A 14 3.52 -3.66 -4.86
C GLY A 14 2.61 -4.47 -3.93
N PHE A 15 1.38 -4.80 -4.39
CA PHE A 15 0.50 -5.73 -3.70
C PHE A 15 1.17 -7.08 -3.46
N LEU A 16 1.75 -7.70 -4.49
CA LEU A 16 2.41 -9.01 -4.35
C LEU A 16 3.55 -8.95 -3.32
N ILE A 17 4.37 -7.90 -3.35
CA ILE A 17 5.49 -7.74 -2.42
C ILE A 17 4.97 -7.61 -0.97
N THR A 18 4.08 -6.65 -0.73
CA THR A 18 3.54 -6.38 0.61
C THR A 18 2.79 -7.59 1.17
N PHE A 19 1.98 -8.24 0.34
CA PHE A 19 1.20 -9.41 0.75
C PHE A 19 2.09 -10.63 1.05
N VAL A 20 3.19 -10.83 0.33
CA VAL A 20 4.15 -11.89 0.65
C VAL A 20 4.76 -11.65 2.04
N PHE A 21 5.19 -10.43 2.36
CA PHE A 21 5.68 -10.10 3.70
C PHE A 21 4.60 -10.34 4.78
N GLY A 22 3.35 -9.93 4.53
CA GLY A 22 2.22 -10.20 5.43
C GLY A 22 1.96 -11.69 5.62
N GLY A 23 2.00 -12.47 4.54
CA GLY A 23 1.82 -13.92 4.58
C GLY A 23 2.91 -14.63 5.38
N LEU A 24 4.18 -14.22 5.20
CA LEU A 24 5.30 -14.77 5.97
C LEU A 24 5.14 -14.51 7.47
N THR A 25 4.72 -13.31 7.87
CA THR A 25 4.48 -13.00 9.29
C THR A 25 3.21 -13.68 9.82
N GLY A 26 2.24 -13.97 8.96
CA GLY A 26 1.07 -14.77 9.30
C GLY A 26 1.42 -16.22 9.66
N VAL A 27 2.37 -16.84 8.95
CA VAL A 27 2.87 -18.18 9.30
C VAL A 27 3.59 -18.17 10.65
N ILE A 28 4.30 -17.09 10.99
CA ILE A 28 4.94 -16.92 12.31
C ILE A 28 3.88 -16.87 13.42
N LEU A 29 2.85 -16.04 13.25
CA LEU A 29 1.75 -15.90 14.22
C LEU A 29 0.85 -17.14 14.30
N ALA A 30 0.82 -17.98 13.27
CA ALA A 30 0.10 -19.25 13.31
C ALA A 30 0.79 -20.31 14.20
N SER A 31 2.04 -20.09 14.62
CA SER A 31 2.80 -21.00 15.47
C SER A 31 2.65 -20.62 16.95
N PRO A 32 1.99 -21.45 17.80
CA PRO A 32 1.72 -21.08 19.19
C PRO A 32 2.97 -20.71 20.02
N PRO A 33 4.12 -21.40 19.93
CA PRO A 33 5.31 -21.01 20.67
C PRO A 33 5.82 -19.60 20.33
N MET A 34 5.66 -19.17 19.08
CA MET A 34 6.03 -17.81 18.66
C MET A 34 4.94 -16.81 19.06
N ASP A 35 3.67 -17.17 18.87
CA ASP A 35 2.53 -16.32 19.18
C ASP A 35 2.45 -15.99 20.67
N PHE A 36 2.84 -16.88 21.58
CA PHE A 36 2.83 -16.56 23.02
C PHE A 36 3.62 -15.28 23.39
N HIS A 37 4.70 -14.97 22.67
CA HIS A 37 5.46 -13.73 22.86
C HIS A 37 4.92 -12.56 22.03
N LEU A 38 4.39 -12.85 20.83
CA LEU A 38 4.00 -11.84 19.86
C LEU A 38 2.54 -11.42 19.95
N SER A 39 1.70 -12.22 20.59
CA SER A 39 0.29 -11.95 20.75
C SER A 39 0.09 -10.64 21.49
N ASP A 40 -0.93 -9.88 21.08
CA ASP A 40 -1.19 -8.54 21.60
C ASP A 40 -0.02 -7.53 21.50
N SER A 41 0.97 -7.77 20.64
CA SER A 41 2.06 -6.82 20.38
C SER A 41 1.89 -6.01 19.09
N TYR A 42 2.78 -5.05 18.90
CA TYR A 42 2.93 -4.32 17.63
C TYR A 42 3.26 -5.25 16.45
N PHE A 43 3.75 -6.47 16.68
CA PHE A 43 4.01 -7.44 15.61
C PHE A 43 2.70 -7.85 14.92
N VAL A 44 1.63 -8.10 15.69
CA VAL A 44 0.29 -8.42 15.14
C VAL A 44 -0.28 -7.23 14.38
N VAL A 45 -0.06 -6.01 14.88
CA VAL A 45 -0.47 -4.76 14.20
C VAL A 45 0.23 -4.65 12.85
N ALA A 46 1.55 -4.83 12.82
CA ALA A 46 2.36 -4.76 11.61
C ALA A 46 1.96 -5.85 10.59
N HIS A 47 1.79 -7.10 11.05
CA HIS A 47 1.31 -8.21 10.23
C HIS A 47 -0.04 -7.88 9.54
N PHE A 48 -1.01 -7.41 10.33
CA PHE A 48 -2.33 -7.09 9.81
C PHE A 48 -2.26 -5.98 8.76
N HIS A 49 -1.47 -4.92 9.00
CA HIS A 49 -1.29 -3.84 8.03
C HIS A 49 -0.61 -4.33 6.76
N TYR A 50 0.45 -5.15 6.83
CA TYR A 50 1.06 -5.73 5.62
C TYR A 50 0.10 -6.59 4.80
N THR A 51 -0.82 -7.30 5.46
CA THR A 51 -1.78 -8.17 4.79
C THR A 51 -2.94 -7.39 4.19
N VAL A 52 -3.63 -6.58 5.01
CA VAL A 52 -4.85 -5.87 4.63
C VAL A 52 -4.56 -4.62 3.79
N PHE A 53 -3.48 -3.90 4.08
CA PHE A 53 -3.13 -2.73 3.28
C PHE A 53 -2.74 -3.14 1.85
N GLY A 54 -2.07 -4.28 1.69
CA GLY A 54 -1.83 -4.89 0.38
C GLY A 54 -3.13 -5.22 -0.35
N THR A 55 -4.01 -6.03 0.26
CA THR A 55 -5.24 -6.50 -0.41
C THR A 55 -6.27 -5.41 -0.63
N VAL A 56 -6.36 -4.43 0.26
CA VAL A 56 -7.34 -3.34 0.14
C VAL A 56 -6.73 -2.18 -0.61
N VAL A 57 -5.66 -1.56 -0.12
CA VAL A 57 -5.19 -0.27 -0.66
C VAL A 57 -4.46 -0.44 -1.98
N TYR A 58 -3.48 -1.36 -2.06
CA TYR A 58 -2.73 -1.55 -3.32
C TYR A 58 -3.63 -2.10 -4.43
N ALA A 59 -4.44 -3.12 -4.14
CA ALA A 59 -5.36 -3.67 -5.13
C ALA A 59 -6.44 -2.65 -5.55
N MET A 60 -6.94 -1.84 -4.62
CA MET A 60 -7.87 -0.76 -4.94
C MET A 60 -7.23 0.29 -5.84
N PHE A 61 -5.98 0.71 -5.59
CA PHE A 61 -5.30 1.63 -6.50
C PHE A 61 -4.96 1.02 -7.85
N ALA A 62 -4.59 -0.27 -7.90
CA ALA A 62 -4.44 -1.00 -9.16
C ALA A 62 -5.74 -0.96 -9.96
N GLY A 63 -6.86 -1.26 -9.31
CA GLY A 63 -8.19 -1.23 -9.91
C GLY A 63 -8.60 0.18 -10.35
N PHE A 64 -8.41 1.19 -9.51
CA PHE A 64 -8.71 2.57 -9.87
C PHE A 64 -7.97 2.98 -11.13
N HIS A 65 -6.65 2.76 -11.20
CA HIS A 65 -5.89 3.13 -12.38
C HIS A 65 -6.31 2.31 -13.61
N PHE A 66 -6.58 1.01 -13.45
CA PHE A 66 -6.97 0.12 -14.54
C PHE A 66 -8.33 0.49 -15.15
N TRP A 67 -9.36 0.64 -14.31
CA TRP A 67 -10.73 0.90 -14.75
C TRP A 67 -11.09 2.39 -14.86
N TRP A 68 -10.22 3.32 -14.48
CA TRP A 68 -10.47 4.76 -14.65
C TRP A 68 -10.91 5.16 -16.07
N PRO A 69 -10.19 4.77 -17.14
CA PRO A 69 -10.60 5.11 -18.49
C PRO A 69 -11.93 4.47 -18.89
N LYS A 70 -12.27 3.30 -18.32
CA LYS A 70 -13.56 2.67 -18.56
C LYS A 70 -14.72 3.46 -17.93
N PHE A 71 -14.53 3.97 -16.71
CA PHE A 71 -15.57 4.74 -16.02
C PHE A 71 -15.71 6.18 -16.49
N THR A 72 -14.60 6.81 -16.90
CA THR A 72 -14.58 8.27 -17.17
C THR A 72 -14.27 8.62 -18.62
N GLY A 73 -13.86 7.64 -19.43
CA GLY A 73 -13.35 7.85 -20.78
C GLY A 73 -12.00 8.56 -20.82
N LYS A 74 -11.29 8.72 -19.69
CA LYS A 74 -10.01 9.45 -19.60
C LYS A 74 -8.96 8.63 -18.86
N MET A 75 -7.70 8.78 -19.25
CA MET A 75 -6.57 8.18 -18.52
C MET A 75 -6.15 9.04 -17.33
N LEU A 76 -5.74 8.39 -16.23
CA LEU A 76 -4.99 9.07 -15.17
C LEU A 76 -3.58 9.41 -15.65
N ASP A 77 -2.98 10.46 -15.08
CA ASP A 77 -1.60 10.83 -15.38
C ASP A 77 -0.64 9.81 -14.75
N GLU A 78 0.11 9.09 -15.59
CA GLU A 78 1.07 8.06 -15.18
C GLU A 78 2.18 8.59 -14.26
N ARG A 79 2.63 9.85 -14.44
CA ARG A 79 3.68 10.43 -13.59
C ARG A 79 3.16 10.66 -12.17
N LEU A 80 1.95 11.22 -12.05
CA LEU A 80 1.32 11.44 -10.75
C LEU A 80 0.94 10.11 -10.08
N GLY A 81 0.50 9.11 -10.85
CA GLY A 81 0.24 7.76 -10.33
C GLY A 81 1.52 7.10 -9.80
N LYS A 82 2.65 7.22 -10.51
CA LYS A 82 3.96 6.71 -10.06
C LYS A 82 4.46 7.46 -8.81
N ILE A 83 4.26 8.77 -8.71
CA ILE A 83 4.58 9.54 -7.49
C ILE A 83 3.75 9.05 -6.31
N THR A 84 2.43 8.88 -6.50
CA THR A 84 1.53 8.34 -5.47
C THR A 84 2.04 6.97 -5.02
N PHE A 85 2.33 6.06 -5.96
CA PHE A 85 2.84 4.73 -5.65
C PHE A 85 4.11 4.75 -4.81
N TRP A 86 5.13 5.50 -5.22
CA TRP A 86 6.42 5.47 -4.54
C TRP A 86 6.38 6.15 -3.17
N THR A 87 5.67 7.27 -3.05
CA THR A 87 5.52 7.96 -1.75
C THR A 87 4.70 7.13 -0.77
N LEU A 88 3.61 6.50 -1.24
CA LEU A 88 2.77 5.61 -0.44
C LEU A 88 3.54 4.36 -0.02
N THR A 89 4.27 3.73 -0.95
CA THR A 89 5.05 2.52 -0.66
C THR A 89 6.19 2.79 0.32
N ALA A 90 6.93 3.89 0.13
CA ALA A 90 7.98 4.28 1.06
C ALA A 90 7.42 4.61 2.45
N GLY A 91 6.33 5.40 2.51
CA GLY A 91 5.67 5.74 3.78
C GLY A 91 5.13 4.50 4.49
N PHE A 92 4.51 3.58 3.75
CA PHE A 92 3.97 2.33 4.27
C PHE A 92 5.05 1.46 4.91
N HIS A 93 6.13 1.17 4.17
CA HIS A 93 7.23 0.37 4.70
C HIS A 93 7.91 1.07 5.87
N LEU A 94 8.15 2.39 5.79
CA LEU A 94 8.75 3.13 6.91
C LEU A 94 7.88 3.07 8.18
N THR A 95 6.56 3.09 8.01
CA THR A 95 5.60 3.02 9.13
C THR A 95 5.59 1.64 9.78
N PHE A 96 5.36 0.59 8.99
CA PHE A 96 4.98 -0.72 9.53
C PHE A 96 6.12 -1.73 9.57
N LEU A 97 7.19 -1.55 8.78
CA LEU A 97 8.32 -2.48 8.81
C LEU A 97 8.95 -2.49 10.21
N VAL A 98 9.21 -1.30 10.75
CA VAL A 98 9.81 -1.09 12.08
C VAL A 98 8.92 -1.57 13.22
N GLN A 99 7.61 -1.66 13.01
CA GLN A 99 6.68 -2.15 14.03
C GLN A 99 6.83 -3.66 14.28
N HIS A 100 7.37 -4.42 13.33
CA HIS A 100 7.74 -5.82 13.60
C HIS A 100 8.83 -5.89 14.67
N TRP A 101 9.87 -5.06 14.56
CA TRP A 101 10.92 -4.98 15.58
C TRP A 101 10.39 -4.49 16.93
N LEU A 102 9.60 -3.40 16.95
CA LEU A 102 8.95 -2.93 18.18
C LEU A 102 8.11 -4.02 18.86
N GLY A 103 7.36 -4.79 18.08
CA GLY A 103 6.57 -5.90 18.60
C GLY A 103 7.45 -7.01 19.18
N THR A 104 8.54 -7.38 18.50
CA THR A 104 9.47 -8.40 19.02
C THR A 104 10.21 -7.95 20.28
N GLU A 105 10.51 -6.66 20.41
CA GLU A 105 11.13 -6.06 21.60
C GLU A 105 10.15 -5.95 22.79
N GLY A 106 8.86 -6.19 22.56
CA GLY A 106 7.85 -6.31 23.61
C GLY A 106 6.91 -5.12 23.75
N MET A 107 6.84 -4.21 22.76
CA MET A 107 5.85 -3.12 22.78
C MET A 107 4.43 -3.67 22.54
N PRO A 108 3.53 -3.63 23.54
CA PRO A 108 2.18 -4.13 23.40
C PRO A 108 1.31 -3.17 22.58
N ARG A 109 0.30 -3.69 21.89
CA ARG A 109 -0.67 -2.86 21.16
C ARG A 109 -1.59 -2.12 22.12
N ARG A 110 -2.13 -0.98 21.68
CA ARG A 110 -3.15 -0.16 22.40
C ARG A 110 -2.64 0.53 23.68
N TYR A 111 -1.34 0.77 23.78
CA TYR A 111 -0.75 1.61 24.82
C TYR A 111 -0.75 3.07 24.36
N ALA A 112 -1.11 3.99 25.27
CA ALA A 112 -1.14 5.43 24.99
C ALA A 112 0.23 6.09 25.22
N ASP A 113 0.99 5.59 26.20
CA ASP A 113 2.31 6.05 26.58
C ASP A 113 3.26 4.88 26.88
N TYR A 114 4.55 5.18 26.91
CA TYR A 114 5.64 4.24 27.26
C TYR A 114 6.77 5.02 27.94
N LEU A 115 7.62 4.32 28.69
CA LEU A 115 8.72 4.95 29.42
C LEU A 115 9.91 5.18 28.50
N ALA A 116 10.67 6.26 28.73
CA ALA A 116 11.90 6.50 27.97
C ALA A 116 12.95 5.38 28.16
N ALA A 117 12.89 4.68 29.30
CA ALA A 117 13.76 3.54 29.61
C ALA A 117 13.45 2.30 28.75
N ASP A 118 12.27 2.21 28.12
CA ASP A 118 11.84 1.05 27.34
C ASP A 118 12.56 0.98 25.97
N GLY A 119 13.21 2.05 25.52
CA GLY A 119 13.99 2.07 24.27
C GLY A 119 13.16 2.20 22.98
N PHE A 120 11.83 2.22 23.06
CA PHE A 120 10.94 2.24 21.90
C PHE A 120 10.90 3.56 21.11
N THR A 121 11.49 4.64 21.65
CA THR A 121 11.37 6.01 21.10
C THR A 121 11.85 6.13 19.67
N ALA A 122 12.99 5.53 19.32
CA ALA A 122 13.59 5.69 18.00
C ALA A 122 12.71 5.08 16.90
N LEU A 123 12.25 3.84 17.11
CA LEU A 123 11.41 3.13 16.14
C LEU A 123 10.00 3.72 16.05
N ASN A 124 9.43 4.20 17.16
CA ASN A 124 8.14 4.93 17.12
C ASN A 124 8.26 6.27 16.39
N THR A 125 9.37 6.99 16.57
CA THR A 125 9.64 8.23 15.82
C THR A 125 9.73 7.95 14.31
N LEU A 126 10.44 6.90 13.93
CA LEU A 126 10.57 6.49 12.54
C LEU A 126 9.21 6.06 11.93
N SER A 127 8.44 5.28 12.69
CA SER A 127 7.07 4.87 12.32
C SER A 127 6.17 6.09 12.13
N THR A 128 6.30 7.10 13.00
CA THR A 128 5.54 8.35 12.92
C THR A 128 5.89 9.16 11.67
N ILE A 129 7.17 9.33 11.36
CA ILE A 129 7.62 9.99 10.12
C ILE A 129 7.05 9.27 8.89
N GLY A 130 7.13 7.93 8.88
CA GLY A 130 6.51 7.11 7.85
C GLY A 130 5.00 7.35 7.72
N SER A 131 4.29 7.47 8.84
CA SER A 131 2.84 7.63 8.85
C SER A 131 2.41 9.00 8.29
N PHE A 132 3.17 10.07 8.56
CA PHE A 132 2.94 11.37 7.95
C PHE A 132 3.20 11.33 6.45
N LEU A 133 4.29 10.68 6.01
CA LEU A 133 4.56 10.50 4.58
C LEU A 133 3.45 9.70 3.89
N LEU A 134 2.97 8.63 4.55
CA LEU A 134 1.86 7.82 4.07
C LEU A 134 0.57 8.64 3.96
N GLY A 135 0.24 9.46 4.96
CA GLY A 135 -0.92 10.34 4.94
C GLY A 135 -0.82 11.41 3.85
N LEU A 136 0.37 11.95 3.58
CA LEU A 136 0.57 12.93 2.50
C LEU A 136 0.60 12.29 1.11
N SER A 137 0.92 10.99 1.01
CA SER A 137 1.05 10.26 -0.26
C SER A 137 -0.24 10.17 -1.08
N VAL A 138 -1.41 10.39 -0.47
CA VAL A 138 -2.69 10.39 -1.19
C VAL A 138 -3.00 11.73 -1.87
N LEU A 139 -2.31 12.82 -1.51
CA LEU A 139 -2.54 14.14 -2.12
C LEU A 139 -2.25 14.16 -3.63
N PRO A 140 -1.13 13.58 -4.13
CA PRO A 140 -0.89 13.45 -5.57
C PRO A 140 -2.01 12.69 -6.30
N PHE A 141 -2.64 11.70 -5.67
CA PHE A 141 -3.76 10.97 -6.26
C PHE A 141 -5.00 11.86 -6.43
N PHE A 142 -5.42 12.57 -5.39
CA PHE A 142 -6.55 13.50 -5.49
C PHE A 142 -6.29 14.61 -6.52
N TYR A 143 -5.07 15.11 -6.57
CA TYR A 143 -4.65 16.05 -7.60
C TYR A 143 -4.72 15.43 -9.02
N ASN A 144 -4.32 14.17 -9.17
CA ASN A 144 -4.39 13.44 -10.44
C ASN A 144 -5.84 13.31 -10.93
N VAL A 145 -6.75 12.90 -10.03
CA VAL A 145 -8.19 12.80 -10.30
C VAL A 145 -8.76 14.16 -10.73
N TRP A 146 -8.48 15.23 -9.98
CA TRP A 146 -8.95 16.57 -10.33
C TRP A 146 -8.39 17.07 -11.68
N LYS A 147 -7.07 16.92 -11.90
CA LYS A 147 -6.38 17.36 -13.11
C LYS A 147 -6.94 16.65 -14.34
N THR A 148 -7.12 15.34 -14.28
CA THR A 148 -7.57 14.51 -15.40
C THR A 148 -9.07 14.69 -15.66
N ALA A 149 -9.87 14.86 -14.61
CA ALA A 149 -11.27 15.23 -14.76
C ALA A 149 -11.44 16.55 -15.54
N LYS A 150 -10.67 17.59 -15.18
CA LYS A 150 -10.78 18.93 -15.77
C LYS A 150 -10.07 19.08 -17.13
N TYR A 151 -8.89 18.50 -17.29
CA TYR A 151 -7.99 18.74 -18.43
C TYR A 151 -7.61 17.49 -19.23
N GLY A 152 -7.97 16.30 -18.74
CA GLY A 152 -7.63 15.04 -19.40
C GLY A 152 -8.34 14.88 -20.75
N ARG A 153 -7.60 14.35 -21.74
CA ARG A 153 -8.13 13.99 -23.05
C ARG A 153 -8.93 12.69 -22.96
N LYS A 154 -9.97 12.59 -23.78
CA LYS A 154 -10.74 11.35 -23.89
C LYS A 154 -9.91 10.29 -24.62
N VAL A 155 -10.14 9.04 -24.25
CA VAL A 155 -9.64 7.87 -24.96
C VAL A 155 -10.68 7.50 -26.01
N ASP A 156 -10.25 7.37 -27.26
CA ASP A 156 -11.11 7.01 -28.40
C ASP A 156 -11.06 5.50 -28.75
N ALA A 157 -10.39 4.70 -27.92
CA ALA A 157 -10.24 3.26 -28.08
C ALA A 157 -10.95 2.51 -26.95
N ASP A 158 -11.64 1.42 -27.28
CA ASP A 158 -12.35 0.57 -26.32
C ASP A 158 -11.38 -0.09 -25.32
N ASP A 159 -10.17 -0.43 -25.78
CA ASP A 159 -9.07 -0.94 -24.94
C ASP A 159 -7.89 0.06 -24.90
N PRO A 160 -7.82 0.93 -23.88
CA PRO A 160 -6.71 1.86 -23.68
C PRO A 160 -5.39 1.18 -23.28
N TRP A 161 -5.44 -0.08 -22.80
CA TRP A 161 -4.29 -0.83 -22.33
C TRP A 161 -3.73 -1.81 -23.40
N GLY A 162 -4.49 -2.02 -24.48
CA GLY A 162 -4.11 -2.69 -25.72
C GLY A 162 -4.14 -4.22 -25.72
N TYR A 163 -4.17 -4.86 -24.55
CA TYR A 163 -4.18 -6.33 -24.40
C TYR A 163 -5.20 -6.82 -23.38
N GLY A 164 -6.33 -6.11 -23.24
CA GLY A 164 -7.48 -6.48 -22.43
C GLY A 164 -7.98 -7.89 -22.78
N ARG A 165 -8.31 -8.68 -21.76
CA ARG A 165 -8.68 -10.11 -21.92
C ARG A 165 -10.12 -10.41 -21.53
N SER A 166 -10.70 -9.59 -20.67
CA SER A 166 -12.10 -9.64 -20.25
C SER A 166 -12.99 -8.91 -21.27
N LEU A 167 -14.26 -9.30 -21.35
CA LEU A 167 -15.26 -8.69 -22.25
C LEU A 167 -15.50 -7.20 -21.98
N GLU A 168 -15.10 -6.70 -20.81
CA GLU A 168 -15.25 -5.29 -20.44
C GLU A 168 -14.48 -4.34 -21.39
N TRP A 169 -13.43 -4.82 -22.08
CA TRP A 169 -12.60 -4.04 -23.00
C TRP A 169 -13.05 -4.10 -24.47
N ALA A 170 -14.17 -4.76 -24.75
CA ALA A 170 -14.77 -4.84 -26.09
C ALA A 170 -15.88 -3.79 -26.33
N THR A 171 -16.01 -2.81 -25.43
CA THR A 171 -17.08 -1.78 -25.42
C THR A 171 -16.55 -0.43 -24.96
#